data_AF-A0A2D9F449-F1
#
_entry.id   AF-A0A2D9F449-F1
#
_cell.length_a   1.000
_cell.length_b   1.000
_cell.length_c   1.000
_cell.angle_alpha   90.00
_cell.angle_beta   90.00
_cell.angle_gamma   90.00
#
_symmetry.space_group_name_H-M   'P 1'
#
loop_
_entity.id
_entity.type
_entity.pdbx_description
1 polymer ?
#
loop_
_entity_poly.entity_id
_entity_poly.type
_entity_poly.pdbx_seq_one_letter_code
_entity_poly.pdbx_strand_id
1 'polypeptide(L)'
;MLLGSFALILAFRPAADARANSTLDWLSAEPVTLMDLGMIRLKQDLVQVGQRLLDTGFLPVSPTTGAYYEWREKKIVIFLTARERFAAPSEGMCLELFSRVSGGLAERSRGHRGDPGWYLEEIFTHDGWGNFTRPNRMREHLLETVQLEITLLPPRPMGPDRTLHCSGGLDTKPGDVSVTTS
;
A
#
# COMPACT_ATOMS: atom_id res chain seq x y z
N MET A 1 -53.13 62.32 -1.26
CA MET A 1 -52.05 62.91 -0.42
C MET A 1 -50.84 62.00 -0.57
N LEU A 2 -49.92 62.36 -1.46
CA LEU A 2 -48.62 63.03 -1.20
C LEU A 2 -47.55 62.00 -0.80
N LEU A 3 -46.68 61.63 -1.75
CA LEU A 3 -45.21 61.88 -1.77
C LEU A 3 -44.42 60.93 -0.85
N GLY A 4 -43.30 60.31 -1.24
CA GLY A 4 -42.49 60.51 -2.42
C GLY A 4 -41.33 59.51 -2.50
N SER A 5 -40.68 59.55 -3.66
CA SER A 5 -39.47 58.83 -4.05
C SER A 5 -38.26 59.11 -3.15
N PHE A 6 -37.35 58.15 -3.02
CA PHE A 6 -35.90 58.41 -3.15
C PHE A 6 -35.17 57.15 -3.66
N ALA A 7 -34.11 57.42 -4.41
CA ALA A 7 -33.54 56.57 -5.44
C ALA A 7 -32.38 55.68 -4.98
N LEU A 8 -32.10 54.68 -5.83
CA LEU A 8 -30.83 54.01 -6.12
C LEU A 8 -29.62 54.30 -5.21
N ILE A 9 -29.05 53.22 -4.65
CA ILE A 9 -27.59 53.06 -4.58
C ILE A 9 -27.22 51.85 -5.42
N LEU A 10 -26.53 52.15 -6.53
CA LEU A 10 -25.83 51.23 -7.40
C LEU A 10 -24.39 51.10 -6.88
N ALA A 11 -23.80 49.92 -7.06
CA ALA A 11 -22.39 49.57 -6.81
C ALA A 11 -22.03 49.38 -5.32
N PHE A 12 -21.36 48.31 -4.90
CA PHE A 12 -20.33 47.53 -5.57
C PHE A 12 -20.44 46.06 -5.13
N ARG A 13 -20.36 45.11 -6.08
CA ARG A 13 -19.63 43.87 -5.80
C ARG A 13 -18.15 44.17 -6.03
N PRO A 14 -17.29 44.21 -4.99
CA PRO A 14 -15.94 43.73 -5.15
C PRO A 14 -15.91 42.24 -4.81
N ALA A 15 -15.26 41.50 -5.69
CA ALA A 15 -15.01 40.08 -5.63
C ALA A 15 -14.54 39.60 -4.24
N ALA A 16 -15.17 38.53 -3.77
CA ALA A 16 -14.48 37.50 -3.02
C ALA A 16 -15.00 36.11 -3.41
N ASP A 17 -15.24 35.90 -4.70
CA ASP A 17 -14.96 34.62 -5.38
C ASP A 17 -13.42 34.43 -5.46
N ALA A 18 -12.76 34.59 -4.31
CA ALA A 18 -11.32 34.66 -4.17
C ALA A 18 -10.94 34.25 -2.74
N ARG A 19 -11.01 32.94 -2.49
CA ARG A 19 -10.42 32.14 -1.38
C ARG A 19 -11.22 30.84 -1.29
N ALA A 20 -11.08 29.93 -2.25
CA ALA A 20 -10.13 28.82 -2.13
C ALA A 20 -10.00 28.09 -3.48
N ASN A 21 -9.44 28.76 -4.49
CA ASN A 21 -9.01 28.14 -5.76
C ASN A 21 -7.53 27.71 -5.69
N SER A 22 -7.04 27.31 -4.50
CA SER A 22 -5.73 26.70 -4.42
C SER A 22 -5.88 25.20 -4.65
N THR A 23 -4.98 24.62 -5.44
CA THR A 23 -4.94 23.15 -5.65
C THR A 23 -4.93 22.40 -4.32
N LEU A 24 -4.34 23.00 -3.27
CA LEU A 24 -4.32 22.44 -1.92
C LEU A 24 -5.73 22.40 -1.28
N ASP A 25 -6.54 23.44 -1.46
CA ASP A 25 -7.92 23.48 -0.93
C ASP A 25 -8.80 22.44 -1.62
N TRP A 26 -8.61 22.26 -2.95
CA TRP A 26 -9.25 21.18 -3.69
C TRP A 26 -8.80 19.83 -3.12
N LEU A 27 -7.49 19.53 -3.13
CA LEU A 27 -6.94 18.27 -2.60
C LEU A 27 -7.31 17.96 -1.15
N SER A 28 -7.55 18.98 -0.33
CA SER A 28 -7.95 18.82 1.07
C SER A 28 -9.45 18.54 1.23
N ALA A 29 -10.24 18.78 0.19
CA ALA A 29 -11.67 18.50 0.18
C ALA A 29 -11.97 17.01 -0.12
N GLU A 30 -11.05 16.29 -0.77
CA GLU A 30 -11.17 14.84 -0.94
C GLU A 30 -10.80 14.08 0.35
N PRO A 31 -11.74 13.34 0.98
CA PRO A 31 -11.47 12.64 2.22
C PRO A 31 -10.56 11.42 1.98
N VAL A 32 -9.52 11.28 2.80
CA VAL A 32 -8.67 10.08 2.82
C VAL A 32 -9.41 8.95 3.53
N THR A 33 -9.56 7.80 2.86
CA THR A 33 -10.25 6.64 3.45
C THR A 33 -9.31 5.80 4.33
N LEU A 34 -9.89 4.92 5.17
CA LEU A 34 -9.09 3.92 5.91
C LEU A 34 -8.33 2.97 4.98
N MET A 35 -8.88 2.69 3.80
CA MET A 35 -8.20 1.89 2.78
C MET A 35 -6.94 2.61 2.29
N ASP A 36 -7.05 3.91 1.96
CA ASP A 36 -5.91 4.71 1.49
C ASP A 36 -4.83 4.80 2.56
N LEU A 37 -5.21 5.06 3.82
CA LEU A 37 -4.28 5.08 4.95
C LEU A 37 -3.59 3.74 5.16
N GLY A 38 -4.35 2.64 5.09
CA GLY A 38 -3.80 1.29 5.22
C GLY A 38 -2.81 0.95 4.12
N MET A 39 -3.11 1.32 2.87
CA MET A 39 -2.19 1.14 1.73
C MET A 39 -0.91 1.99 1.86
N ILE A 40 -1.02 3.23 2.34
CA ILE A 40 0.14 4.09 2.60
C ILE A 40 1.03 3.47 3.68
N ARG A 41 0.44 2.99 4.79
CA ARG A 41 1.17 2.33 5.89
C ARG A 41 1.83 1.03 5.43
N LEU A 42 1.11 0.18 4.70
CA LEU A 42 1.64 -1.03 4.07
C LEU A 42 2.88 -0.73 3.22
N LYS A 43 2.79 0.28 2.35
CA LYS A 43 3.91 0.69 1.51
C LYS A 43 5.11 1.14 2.34
N GLN A 44 4.89 1.95 3.36
CA GLN A 44 5.96 2.44 4.25
C GLN A 44 6.64 1.29 5.01
N ASP A 45 5.85 0.34 5.49
CA ASP A 45 6.36 -0.85 6.18
C ASP A 45 7.15 -1.76 5.24
N LEU A 46 6.67 -1.95 4.01
CA LEU A 46 7.36 -2.73 2.99
C LEU A 46 8.71 -2.10 2.60
N VAL A 47 8.80 -0.77 2.52
CA VAL A 47 10.07 -0.06 2.34
C VAL A 47 11.04 -0.37 3.48
N GLN A 48 10.57 -0.36 4.74
CA GLN A 48 11.41 -0.67 5.90
C GLN A 48 11.88 -2.13 5.91
N VAL A 49 11.00 -3.06 5.52
CA VAL A 49 11.36 -4.48 5.37
C VAL A 49 12.39 -4.66 4.26
N GLY A 50 12.18 -4.03 3.10
CA GLY A 50 13.14 -4.05 1.99
C GLY A 50 14.51 -3.47 2.36
N GLN A 51 14.53 -2.37 3.11
CA GLN A 51 15.77 -1.77 3.61
C GLN A 51 16.49 -2.71 4.58
N ARG A 52 15.76 -3.37 5.50
CA ARG A 52 16.35 -4.35 6.41
C ARG A 52 16.99 -5.52 5.65
N LEU A 53 16.35 -5.99 4.58
CA LEU A 53 16.91 -7.06 3.74
C LEU A 53 18.18 -6.62 2.98
N LEU A 54 18.29 -5.34 2.65
CA LEU A 54 19.52 -4.75 2.11
C LEU A 54 20.61 -4.68 3.18
N ASP A 55 20.27 -4.21 4.38
CA ASP A 55 21.22 -4.02 5.49
C ASP A 55 21.81 -5.36 5.98
N THR A 56 21.04 -6.45 5.93
CA THR A 56 21.53 -7.80 6.25
C THR A 56 22.31 -8.46 5.11
N GLY A 57 22.38 -7.82 3.95
CA GLY A 57 23.05 -8.35 2.76
C GLY A 57 22.25 -9.44 2.03
N PHE A 58 20.99 -9.68 2.40
CA PHE A 58 20.13 -10.63 1.69
C PHE A 58 19.79 -10.12 0.29
N LEU A 59 19.46 -8.84 0.16
CA LEU A 59 19.29 -8.18 -1.13
C LEU A 59 20.59 -7.46 -1.52
N PRO A 60 21.07 -7.61 -2.78
CA PRO A 60 22.31 -6.97 -3.22
C PRO A 60 22.14 -5.49 -3.58
N VAL A 61 20.90 -5.06 -3.83
CA VAL A 61 20.53 -3.69 -4.22
C VAL A 61 19.19 -3.32 -3.60
N SER A 62 18.92 -2.02 -3.48
CA SER A 62 17.64 -1.53 -2.97
C SER A 62 16.48 -2.02 -3.87
N PRO A 63 15.46 -2.68 -3.30
CA PRO A 63 14.32 -3.15 -4.08
C PRO A 63 13.37 -2.00 -4.41
N THR A 64 12.64 -2.15 -5.51
CA THR A 64 11.50 -1.28 -5.82
C THR A 64 10.26 -1.83 -5.13
N THR A 65 9.52 -0.99 -4.41
CA THR A 65 8.33 -1.40 -3.64
C THR A 65 7.13 -0.53 -3.96
N GLY A 66 5.94 -1.07 -3.78
CA GLY A 66 4.70 -0.32 -3.92
C GLY A 66 3.47 -1.07 -3.44
N ALA A 67 2.34 -0.37 -3.48
CA ALA A 67 1.02 -0.89 -3.14
C ALA A 67 -0.01 -0.26 -4.08
N TYR A 68 -0.95 -1.04 -4.58
CA TYR A 68 -2.07 -0.56 -5.40
C TYR A 68 -3.32 -1.42 -5.16
N TYR A 69 -4.49 -0.87 -5.52
CA TYR A 69 -5.75 -1.60 -5.48
C TYR A 69 -6.09 -2.10 -6.89
N GLU A 70 -6.17 -3.41 -7.06
CA GLU A 70 -6.65 -4.04 -8.29
C GLU A 70 -8.18 -4.14 -8.22
N TRP A 71 -8.86 -3.28 -8.98
CA TRP A 71 -10.31 -3.13 -8.92
C TRP A 71 -11.07 -4.33 -9.49
N ARG A 72 -10.47 -5.09 -10.42
CA ARG A 72 -11.12 -6.24 -11.05
C ARG A 72 -11.26 -7.40 -10.08
N GLU A 73 -10.18 -7.72 -9.39
CA GLU A 73 -10.11 -8.80 -8.41
C GLU A 73 -10.47 -8.32 -6.99
N LYS A 74 -10.67 -7.01 -6.82
CA LYS A 74 -10.89 -6.34 -5.54
C LYS A 74 -9.81 -6.67 -4.52
N LYS A 75 -8.55 -6.74 -4.96
CA LYS A 75 -7.38 -7.05 -4.13
C LYS A 75 -6.56 -5.82 -3.86
N ILE A 76 -5.91 -5.79 -2.69
CA ILE A 76 -4.83 -4.85 -2.41
C ILE A 76 -3.53 -5.58 -2.69
N VAL A 77 -2.84 -5.18 -3.75
CA VAL A 77 -1.57 -5.79 -4.14
C VAL A 77 -0.43 -4.94 -3.58
N ILE A 78 0.44 -5.57 -2.80
CA ILE A 78 1.74 -5.01 -2.43
C ILE A 78 2.81 -5.75 -3.20
N PHE A 79 3.78 -5.02 -3.75
CA PHE A 79 4.82 -5.63 -4.55
C PHE A 79 6.21 -5.23 -4.10
N LEU A 80 7.15 -6.17 -4.21
CA LEU A 80 8.58 -5.94 -4.05
C LEU A 80 9.30 -6.55 -5.24
N THR A 81 9.98 -5.70 -6.00
CA THR A 81 10.84 -6.10 -7.11
C THR A 81 12.30 -5.97 -6.70
N ALA A 82 13.01 -7.08 -6.71
CA ALA A 82 14.44 -7.16 -6.44
C ALA A 82 15.19 -7.61 -7.70
N ARG A 83 16.47 -7.26 -7.78
CA ARG A 83 17.35 -7.68 -8.88
C ARG A 83 18.47 -8.55 -8.36
N GLU A 84 18.65 -9.70 -8.99
CA GLU A 84 19.79 -10.58 -8.76
C GLU A 84 21.08 -9.98 -9.31
N ARG A 85 22.20 -10.23 -8.61
CA ARG A 85 23.50 -9.66 -8.99
C ARG A 85 24.37 -10.62 -9.80
N PHE A 86 24.33 -11.91 -9.49
CA PHE A 86 25.31 -12.87 -10.01
C PHE A 86 24.69 -14.10 -10.66
N ALA A 87 23.50 -14.50 -10.24
CA ALA A 87 22.85 -15.73 -10.70
C ALA A 87 21.50 -15.43 -11.33
N ALA A 88 21.03 -16.37 -12.17
CA ALA A 88 19.66 -16.34 -12.63
C ALA A 88 18.71 -16.48 -11.41
N PRO A 89 17.56 -15.78 -11.40
CA PRO A 89 16.55 -15.95 -10.38
C PRO A 89 16.17 -17.42 -10.23
N SER A 90 15.98 -17.86 -8.99
CA SER A 90 15.53 -19.21 -8.68
C SER A 90 14.22 -19.16 -7.90
N GLU A 91 13.42 -20.20 -8.05
CA GLU A 91 12.19 -20.39 -7.29
C GLU A 91 12.46 -20.34 -5.78
N GLY A 92 13.49 -21.06 -5.32
CA GLY A 92 13.87 -21.07 -3.90
C GLY A 92 14.20 -19.68 -3.35
N MET A 93 14.90 -18.84 -4.12
CA MET A 93 15.20 -17.47 -3.70
C MET A 93 13.94 -16.60 -3.63
N CYS A 94 13.00 -16.80 -4.55
CA CYS A 94 11.76 -16.03 -4.57
C CYS A 94 10.82 -16.44 -3.44
N LEU A 95 10.72 -17.73 -3.13
CA LEU A 95 9.98 -18.25 -1.97
C LEU A 95 10.60 -17.77 -0.65
N GLU A 96 11.92 -17.79 -0.54
CA GLU A 96 12.64 -17.28 0.64
C GLU A 96 12.42 -15.77 0.82
N LEU A 97 12.52 -14.99 -0.26
CA LEU A 97 12.24 -13.56 -0.22
C LEU A 97 10.77 -13.29 0.15
N PHE A 98 9.83 -14.06 -0.42
CA PHE A 98 8.41 -13.99 -0.05
C PHE A 98 8.22 -14.22 1.45
N SER A 99 8.78 -15.29 2.00
CA SER A 99 8.66 -15.63 3.42
C SER A 99 9.27 -14.57 4.34
N ARG A 100 10.43 -14.02 3.96
CA ARG A 100 11.08 -12.94 4.73
C ARG A 100 10.28 -11.65 4.71
N VAL A 101 9.67 -11.32 3.57
CA VAL A 101 8.86 -10.12 3.44
C VAL A 101 7.55 -10.28 4.21
N SER A 102 6.83 -11.38 4.03
CA SER A 102 5.57 -11.62 4.75
C SER A 102 5.78 -11.70 6.26
N GLY A 103 6.80 -12.43 6.71
CA GLY A 103 7.19 -12.49 8.13
C GLY A 103 7.64 -11.14 8.66
N GLY A 104 8.48 -10.42 7.91
CA GLY A 104 8.95 -9.09 8.30
C GLY A 104 7.85 -8.04 8.40
N LEU A 105 6.77 -8.16 7.62
CA LEU A 105 5.56 -7.35 7.77
C LEU A 105 4.76 -7.77 9.01
N ALA A 106 4.49 -9.07 9.19
CA ALA A 106 3.73 -9.59 10.32
C ALA A 106 4.39 -9.29 11.69
N GLU A 107 5.73 -9.28 11.75
CA GLU A 107 6.51 -8.90 12.94
C GLU A 107 6.28 -7.46 13.41
N ARG A 108 5.72 -6.60 12.55
CA ARG A 108 5.48 -5.18 12.86
C ARG A 108 4.19 -4.95 13.64
N SER A 109 3.34 -5.97 13.80
CA SER A 109 2.20 -5.87 14.71
C SER A 109 2.68 -5.50 16.11
N ARG A 110 2.05 -4.50 16.72
CA ARG A 110 2.41 -3.99 18.04
C ARG A 110 1.95 -4.96 19.14
N GLY A 111 0.77 -5.55 18.99
CA GLY A 111 0.17 -6.43 20.00
C GLY A 111 0.39 -7.92 19.77
N HIS A 112 0.56 -8.34 18.51
CA HIS A 112 0.55 -9.76 18.11
C HIS A 112 1.62 -10.01 17.05
N ARG A 113 2.88 -9.84 17.46
CA ARG A 113 4.04 -10.00 16.57
C ARG A 113 4.01 -11.35 15.86
N GLY A 114 4.13 -11.31 14.55
CA GLY A 114 4.20 -12.50 13.70
C GLY A 114 2.84 -13.01 13.23
N ASP A 115 1.73 -12.38 13.63
CA ASP A 115 0.39 -12.69 13.10
C ASP A 115 0.04 -11.71 11.97
N PRO A 116 -0.06 -12.18 10.70
CA PRO A 116 -0.36 -11.31 9.58
C PRO A 116 -1.77 -10.71 9.63
N GLY A 117 -2.77 -11.41 10.20
CA GLY A 117 -4.14 -10.92 10.28
C GLY A 117 -4.29 -9.78 11.28
N TRP A 118 -3.62 -9.89 12.44
CA TRP A 118 -3.52 -8.79 13.40
C TRP A 118 -2.73 -7.61 12.85
N TYR A 119 -1.62 -7.86 12.16
CA TYR A 119 -0.86 -6.81 11.49
C TYR A 119 -1.73 -6.03 10.50
N LEU A 120 -2.44 -6.74 9.61
CA LEU A 120 -3.32 -6.11 8.63
C LEU A 120 -4.48 -5.34 9.28
N GLU A 121 -5.07 -5.86 10.35
CA GLU A 121 -6.07 -5.10 11.09
C GLU A 121 -5.51 -3.79 11.63
N GLU A 122 -4.35 -3.83 12.31
CA GLU A 122 -3.75 -2.64 12.94
C GLU A 122 -3.49 -1.53 11.91
N ILE A 123 -3.00 -1.88 10.72
CA ILE A 123 -2.70 -0.87 9.69
C ILE A 123 -3.94 -0.32 8.98
N PHE A 124 -5.01 -1.11 8.82
CA PHE A 124 -6.27 -0.71 8.19
C PHE A 124 -7.32 -0.15 9.17
N THR A 125 -6.97 0.02 10.44
CA THR A 125 -7.81 0.65 11.46
C THR A 125 -7.24 2.00 11.93
N HIS A 126 -8.05 2.77 12.64
CA HIS A 126 -7.60 4.00 13.30
C HIS A 126 -7.34 3.75 14.79
N ASP A 127 -6.35 4.44 15.38
CA ASP A 127 -5.99 4.35 16.81
C ASP A 127 -7.01 5.06 17.74
N GLY A 128 -8.30 5.11 17.36
CA GLY A 128 -9.33 5.93 18.00
C GLY A 128 -10.22 5.16 18.98
N TRP A 129 -10.80 5.88 19.95
CA TRP A 129 -11.78 5.34 20.90
C TRP A 129 -13.01 4.79 20.16
N GLY A 130 -13.14 3.46 20.13
CA GLY A 130 -14.34 2.76 19.72
C GLY A 130 -14.24 2.07 18.36
N ASN A 131 -13.79 0.81 18.37
CA ASN A 131 -13.89 -0.13 17.24
C ASN A 131 -15.34 -0.56 16.93
N PHE A 132 -16.35 0.27 17.21
CA PHE A 132 -17.76 -0.10 17.14
C PHE A 132 -18.28 -0.29 15.71
N THR A 133 -17.59 0.26 14.71
CA THR A 133 -17.89 0.09 13.28
C THR A 133 -17.01 -0.96 12.59
N ARG A 134 -16.18 -1.67 13.36
CA ARG A 134 -15.27 -2.67 12.82
C ARG A 134 -16.07 -3.84 12.23
N PRO A 135 -15.81 -4.24 10.97
CA PRO A 135 -16.46 -5.41 10.40
C PRO A 135 -16.17 -6.67 11.21
N ASN A 136 -17.19 -7.51 11.39
CA ASN A 136 -16.99 -8.88 11.84
C ASN A 136 -16.05 -9.59 10.86
N ARG A 137 -15.10 -10.40 11.37
CA ARG A 137 -14.12 -11.13 10.56
C ARG A 137 -13.21 -10.25 9.68
N MET A 138 -12.93 -9.02 10.12
CA MET A 138 -12.06 -8.10 9.37
C MET A 138 -10.67 -8.69 9.08
N ARG A 139 -10.11 -9.51 9.98
CA ARG A 139 -8.77 -10.10 9.77
C ARG A 139 -8.79 -11.07 8.60
N GLU A 140 -9.76 -11.97 8.62
CA GLU A 140 -9.96 -13.00 7.61
C GLU A 140 -10.18 -12.35 6.24
N HIS A 141 -11.07 -11.36 6.16
CA HIS A 141 -11.29 -10.63 4.91
C HIS A 141 -10.05 -9.88 4.42
N LEU A 142 -9.25 -9.29 5.32
CA LEU A 142 -8.01 -8.62 4.94
C LEU A 142 -6.94 -9.60 4.45
N LEU A 143 -6.81 -10.78 5.07
CA LEU A 143 -5.92 -11.85 4.61
C LEU A 143 -6.31 -12.34 3.22
N GLU A 144 -7.60 -12.46 2.95
CA GLU A 144 -8.09 -12.79 1.62
C GLU A 144 -7.85 -11.65 0.61
N THR A 145 -7.90 -10.39 1.05
CA THR A 145 -7.85 -9.22 0.15
C THR A 145 -6.43 -8.78 -0.18
N VAL A 146 -5.48 -8.92 0.74
CA VAL A 146 -4.11 -8.44 0.58
C VAL A 146 -3.23 -9.52 -0.03
N GLN A 147 -2.64 -9.21 -1.18
CA GLN A 147 -1.74 -10.08 -1.92
C GLN A 147 -0.34 -9.48 -1.95
N LEU A 148 0.67 -10.28 -1.63
CA LEU A 148 2.07 -9.97 -1.81
C LEU A 148 2.55 -10.52 -3.14
N GLU A 149 3.22 -9.68 -3.93
CA GLU A 149 3.88 -10.05 -5.18
C GLU A 149 5.38 -9.76 -5.08
N ILE A 150 6.18 -10.79 -5.27
CA ILE A 150 7.64 -10.69 -5.36
C ILE A 150 8.03 -10.86 -6.81
N THR A 151 8.87 -9.98 -7.32
CA THR A 151 9.48 -10.12 -8.65
C THR A 151 10.99 -10.12 -8.53
N LEU A 152 11.63 -11.18 -9.03
CA LEU A 152 13.07 -11.28 -9.15
C LEU A 152 13.49 -11.04 -10.59
N LEU A 153 14.20 -9.93 -10.80
CA LEU A 153 14.78 -9.58 -12.08
C LEU A 153 16.17 -10.23 -12.21
N PRO A 154 16.52 -10.76 -13.38
CA PRO A 154 17.85 -11.33 -13.60
C PRO A 154 18.96 -10.26 -13.60
N PRO A 155 20.23 -10.67 -13.44
CA PRO A 155 21.37 -9.79 -13.59
C PRO A 155 21.42 -9.21 -15.01
N ARG A 156 21.89 -7.97 -15.15
CA ARG A 156 22.21 -7.44 -16.49
C ARG A 156 23.51 -8.10 -16.98
N PRO A 157 23.61 -8.57 -18.24
CA PRO A 157 22.66 -8.36 -19.35
C PRO A 157 21.76 -9.58 -19.69
N MET A 158 21.45 -10.50 -18.76
CA MET A 158 20.79 -11.79 -19.03
C MET A 158 19.38 -11.75 -19.68
N GLY A 159 18.84 -10.59 -20.05
CA GLY A 159 17.53 -10.43 -20.69
C GLY A 159 16.35 -10.60 -19.72
N PRO A 160 15.13 -10.15 -20.07
CA PRO A 160 13.97 -10.22 -19.18
C PRO A 160 13.35 -11.62 -19.07
N ASP A 161 13.58 -12.53 -20.02
CA ASP A 161 12.98 -13.88 -20.18
C ASP A 161 13.31 -14.88 -19.03
N ARG A 162 13.92 -14.39 -17.96
CA ARG A 162 14.26 -15.13 -16.75
C ARG A 162 13.73 -14.42 -15.52
N THR A 163 12.70 -13.59 -15.70
CA THR A 163 12.05 -12.91 -14.58
C THR A 163 11.17 -13.92 -13.87
N LEU A 164 11.27 -13.94 -12.56
CA LEU A 164 10.54 -14.89 -11.74
C LEU A 164 9.62 -14.14 -10.79
N HIS A 165 8.36 -14.56 -10.73
CA HIS A 165 7.32 -13.94 -9.94
C HIS A 165 6.80 -14.94 -8.90
N CYS A 166 6.65 -14.50 -7.66
CA CYS A 166 5.95 -15.25 -6.61
C CYS A 166 4.81 -14.42 -6.04
N SER A 167 3.65 -15.03 -5.85
CA SER A 167 2.47 -14.34 -5.31
C SER A 167 1.66 -15.19 -4.34
N GLY A 168 1.10 -14.55 -3.32
CA GLY A 168 0.24 -15.17 -2.30
C GLY A 168 -0.23 -14.16 -1.25
N GLY A 169 -1.11 -14.59 -0.36
CA GLY A 169 -1.47 -13.82 0.84
C GLY A 169 -0.35 -13.78 1.87
N LEU A 170 -0.43 -12.89 2.86
CA LEU A 170 0.63 -12.76 3.87
C LEU A 170 0.75 -13.97 4.81
N ASP A 171 -0.30 -14.77 4.93
CA ASP A 171 -0.37 -16.02 5.69
C ASP A 171 -0.17 -17.28 4.82
N THR A 172 0.08 -17.10 3.52
CA THR A 172 0.30 -18.22 2.59
C THR A 172 1.56 -19.00 2.97
N LYS A 173 1.42 -20.32 3.07
CA LYS A 173 2.55 -21.20 3.39
C LYS A 173 3.48 -21.34 2.18
N PRO A 174 4.78 -21.60 2.37
CA PRO A 174 5.74 -21.67 1.26
C PRO A 174 5.35 -22.62 0.12
N GLY A 175 4.67 -23.75 0.43
CA GLY A 175 4.23 -24.72 -0.58
C GLY A 175 3.00 -24.30 -1.40
N ASP A 176 2.30 -23.24 -0.98
CA ASP A 176 1.06 -22.77 -1.60
C ASP A 176 1.27 -21.43 -2.35
N VAL A 177 2.49 -20.89 -2.33
CA VAL A 177 2.85 -19.67 -3.07
C VAL A 177 2.85 -19.98 -4.57
N SER A 178 2.14 -19.17 -5.35
CA SER A 178 2.14 -19.30 -6.81
C SER A 178 3.45 -18.77 -7.37
N VAL A 179 4.12 -19.54 -8.23
CA VAL A 179 5.39 -19.16 -8.87
C VAL A 179 5.22 -19.22 -10.39
N THR A 180 5.61 -18.15 -11.07
CA THR A 180 5.57 -18.07 -12.53
C THR A 180 6.85 -17.44 -13.09
N THR A 181 7.19 -17.78 -14.34
CA THR A 181 8.32 -17.21 -15.07
C THR A 181 7.82 -16.44 -16.27
N SER A 182 8.39 -15.27 -16.54
CA SER A 182 8.14 -14.47 -17.73
C SER A 182 9.40 -14.17 -18.54
#